data_AF-A0A3M1BQC8-F1
#
_entry.id   AF-A0A3M1BQC8-F1
#
_cell.length_a   1.000
_cell.length_b   1.000
_cell.length_c   1.000
_cell.angle_alpha   90.00
_cell.angle_beta   90.00
_cell.angle_gamma   90.00
#
_symmetry.space_group_name_H-M   'P 1'
#
loop_
_entity.id
_entity.type
_entity.pdbx_description
1 polymer ?
#
loop_
_entity_poly.entity_id
_entity_poly.type
_entity_poly.pdbx_seq_one_letter_code
_entity_poly.pdbx_strand_id
1 'polypeptide(L)' 'KVRSVRPGYGLHPRYLKEILGRRARVDIPAGTPLSWELIE' A
#
# COMPACT_ATOMS: atom_id res chain seq x y z
N LYS A 1 -7.08 3.25 -5.88
CA LYS A 1 -6.41 2.29 -6.80
C LYS A 1 -4.95 2.20 -6.39
N VAL A 2 -4.46 1.02 -5.99
CA VAL A 2 -3.05 0.86 -5.57
C VAL A 2 -2.15 0.90 -6.79
N ARG A 3 -1.04 1.63 -6.73
CA ARG A 3 -0.06 1.75 -7.83
C ARG A 3 1.34 1.57 -7.26
N SER A 4 2.19 0.84 -7.99
CA SER A 4 3.61 0.75 -7.66
C SER A 4 4.32 2.01 -8.16
N VAL A 5 4.84 2.83 -7.24
CA VAL A 5 5.57 4.07 -7.53
C VAL A 5 6.98 3.93 -6.94
N ARG A 6 8.02 4.30 -7.72
CA ARG A 6 9.45 4.21 -7.35
C ARG A 6 10.05 5.61 -7.21
N PRO A 7 11.16 5.80 -6.46
CA PRO A 7 11.91 4.86 -5.62
C PRO A 7 11.32 4.84 -4.20
N GLY A 8 10.45 3.89 -3.90
CA GLY A 8 9.60 3.93 -2.70
C GLY A 8 10.20 3.21 -1.49
N TYR A 9 10.16 3.87 -0.32
CA TYR A 9 10.50 3.32 1.01
C TYR A 9 9.36 2.52 1.67
N GLY A 10 8.27 2.24 0.93
CA GLY A 10 7.11 1.51 1.45
C GLY A 10 7.20 0.00 1.22
N LEU A 11 6.05 -0.66 1.24
CA LEU A 11 5.94 -2.08 0.95
C LEU A 11 6.52 -2.46 -0.41
N HIS A 12 7.28 -3.54 -0.42
CA HIS A 12 7.87 -4.07 -1.64
C HIS A 12 6.75 -4.46 -2.62
N PRO A 13 6.86 -4.16 -3.93
CA PRO A 13 5.83 -4.46 -4.93
C PRO A 13 5.40 -5.93 -5.04
N ARG A 14 6.13 -6.85 -4.40
CA ARG A 14 5.80 -8.29 -4.35
C ARG A 14 4.52 -8.55 -3.57
N TYR A 15 4.25 -7.73 -2.55
CA TYR A 15 3.05 -7.83 -1.73
C TYR A 15 1.83 -7.19 -2.40
N LEU A 16 1.98 -6.59 -3.60
CA LEU A 16 0.89 -5.94 -4.32
C LEU A 16 -0.32 -6.87 -4.50
N LYS A 17 -0.10 -8.15 -4.81
CA LYS A 17 -1.19 -9.12 -4.95
C LYS A 17 -1.88 -9.44 -3.64
N GLU A 18 -1.16 -9.39 -2.53
CA GLU A 18 -1.67 -9.72 -1.19
C GLU A 18 -2.45 -8.56 -0.58
N ILE A 19 -2.03 -7.32 -0.84
CA ILE A 19 -2.73 -6.10 -0.43
C ILE A 19 -3.95 -5.79 -1.30
N LEU A 20 -3.96 -6.28 -2.56
CA LEU A 20 -5.08 -6.09 -3.48
C LEU A 20 -6.27 -6.93 -2.99
N GLY A 21 -7.30 -6.25 -2.49
CA GLY A 21 -8.51 -6.87 -1.92
C GLY A 21 -8.63 -6.71 -0.40
N ARG A 22 -7.54 -6.29 0.26
CA ARG A 22 -7.56 -5.90 1.68
C ARG A 22 -8.23 -4.54 1.86
N ARG A 23 -8.70 -4.25 3.08
CA ARG A 23 -9.29 -2.95 3.43
C ARG A 23 -8.24 -2.03 4.04
N ALA A 24 -8.36 -0.73 3.77
CA ALA A 24 -7.56 0.27 4.46
C ALA A 24 -8.16 0.52 5.84
N ARG A 25 -7.32 0.57 6.87
CA ARG A 25 -7.74 0.85 8.25
C ARG A 25 -8.09 2.31 8.49
N VAL A 26 -7.51 3.20 7.70
CA VAL A 26 -7.68 4.66 7.77
C VAL A 26 -7.71 5.23 6.36
N ASP A 27 -8.12 6.50 6.23
CA ASP A 27 -7.98 7.21 4.98
C ASP A 27 -6.49 7.42 4.64
N ILE A 28 -6.06 6.88 3.50
CA ILE A 28 -4.66 6.96 3.04
C ILE A 28 -4.58 7.96 1.88
N PRO A 29 -3.91 9.12 2.06
CA PRO A 29 -3.67 10.06 0.98
C PRO A 29 -2.89 9.43 -0.19
N ALA A 30 -3.11 9.95 -1.39
CA ALA A 30 -2.34 9.53 -2.55
C ALA A 30 -0.85 9.93 -2.38
N GLY A 31 0.07 9.00 -2.66
CA GLY A 31 1.51 9.23 -2.49
C GLY A 31 2.07 8.77 -1.14
N THR A 32 1.22 8.32 -0.22
CA THR A 32 1.68 7.74 1.05
C THR A 32 2.35 6.38 0.83
N PRO A 33 3.55 6.15 1.40
CA PRO A 33 4.17 4.83 1.40
C PRO A 33 3.27 3.82 2.11
N LEU A 34 2.94 2.72 1.42
CA LEU A 34 2.09 1.70 1.98
C LEU A 34 2.84 0.88 3.03
N SER A 35 2.23 0.64 4.19
CA SER A 35 2.74 -0.20 5.27
C SER A 35 1.66 -1.17 5.74
N TRP A 36 2.05 -2.28 6.38
CA TRP A 36 1.10 -3.27 6.90
C TRP A 36 0.17 -2.71 7.97
N GLU A 37 0.59 -1.66 8.68
CA GLU A 37 -0.21 -1.01 9.73
C GLU A 37 -1.45 -0.30 9.17
N LEU A 38 -1.40 0.12 7.91
CA LEU A 38 -2.48 0.83 7.22
C LEU A 38 -3.52 -0.12 6.61
N ILE A 39 -3.29 -1.43 6.69
CA ILE A 39 -4.06 -2.47 5.99
C ILE A 39 -4.62 -3.47 7.02
N GLU A 40 -5.85 -3.94 6.78
CA GLU A 40 -6.50 -5.04 7.50
C GLU A 40 -6.53 -6.32 6.66
#